data_AF-A0A945Q089-F1
#
_entry.id   AF-A0A945Q089-F1
#
_cell.length_a   1.000
_cell.length_b   1.000
_cell.length_c   1.000
_cell.angle_alpha   90.00
_cell.angle_beta   90.00
_cell.angle_gamma   90.00
#
_symmetry.space_group_name_H-M   'P 1'
#
loop_
_entity.id
_entity.type
_entity.pdbx_description
1 polymer ?
#
loop_
_entity_poly.entity_id
_entity_poly.type
_entity_poly.pdbx_seq_one_letter_code
_entity_poly.pdbx_strand_id
1 'polypeptide(L)'
;MSRRRLSLSLAVLVGCLLLHRVVGGGLVFEAIILGTGYPHVLLGLKYSRRGIKAAMERTPAKLTMLIAVPLGMLAITYGWDLYALIFYFGLHHALSETYFDKDAGSGYGSWSKGLLVLCIFSGYLSATRAQLGLGSVCDAILFITALASSAAFLMLNRSELAERTRLLGFLNNHSWVLIGPALAVLAVWYPIDWKVIILYHFGFYGLLPLVKQGMLSDSNRRTFWIEGAVWNGFGLSVFLVTVIFAAVWNVQFLFWASYQCFLALTYMHITWS
;
A
#
# COMPACT_ATOMS: atom_id res chain seq x y z
N MET A 1 1.81 27.03 -2.72
CA MET A 1 3.10 26.32 -2.96
C MET A 1 3.94 27.15 -3.91
N SER A 2 5.23 27.37 -3.65
CA SER A 2 6.05 28.23 -4.54
C SER A 2 6.37 27.53 -5.86
N ARG A 3 6.35 28.27 -6.98
CA ARG A 3 6.64 27.79 -8.34
C ARG A 3 7.91 26.94 -8.44
N ARG A 4 8.94 27.23 -7.64
CA ARG A 4 10.21 26.49 -7.59
C ARG A 4 10.11 25.02 -7.15
N ARG A 5 9.08 24.66 -6.37
CA ARG A 5 8.90 23.28 -5.88
C ARG A 5 8.23 22.40 -6.93
N LEU A 6 7.26 22.95 -7.66
CA LEU A 6 6.58 22.28 -8.78
C LEU A 6 7.53 22.02 -9.94
N SER A 7 8.47 22.94 -10.21
CA SER A 7 9.50 22.75 -11.23
C SER A 7 10.48 21.62 -10.90
N LEU A 8 10.76 21.34 -9.63
CA LEU A 8 11.67 20.28 -9.23
C LEU A 8 11.05 18.90 -9.42
N SER A 9 9.79 18.71 -8.99
CA SER A 9 9.06 17.44 -9.20
C SER A 9 8.83 17.15 -10.68
N LEU A 10 8.55 18.18 -11.50
CA LEU A 10 8.40 18.02 -12.95
C LEU A 10 9.74 17.67 -13.61
N ALA A 11 10.84 18.32 -13.21
CA ALA A 11 12.18 18.01 -13.70
C ALA A 11 12.62 16.58 -13.33
N VAL A 12 12.30 16.12 -12.12
CA VAL A 12 12.56 14.73 -11.70
C VAL A 12 11.73 13.74 -12.54
N LEU A 13 10.45 14.02 -12.79
CA LEU A 13 9.60 13.17 -13.63
C LEU A 13 10.11 13.09 -15.08
N VAL A 14 10.49 14.23 -15.67
CA VAL A 14 11.12 14.27 -17.01
C VAL A 14 12.45 13.53 -17.01
N GLY A 15 13.25 13.66 -15.94
CA GLY A 15 14.46 12.89 -15.74
C GLY A 15 14.21 11.37 -15.73
N CYS A 16 13.18 10.90 -15.03
CA CYS A 16 12.78 9.49 -15.02
C CYS A 16 12.39 8.98 -16.43
N LEU A 17 11.64 9.78 -17.20
CA LEU A 17 11.21 9.43 -18.55
C LEU A 17 12.39 9.36 -19.55
N LEU A 18 13.37 10.24 -19.40
CA LEU A 18 14.59 10.22 -20.21
C LEU A 18 15.49 9.03 -19.83
N LEU A 19 15.62 8.75 -18.53
CA LEU A 19 16.38 7.60 -18.01
C LEU A 19 15.80 6.26 -18.41
N HIS A 20 14.47 6.16 -18.58
CA HIS A 20 13.82 4.94 -19.07
C HIS A 20 14.41 4.44 -20.39
N ARG A 21 14.82 5.35 -21.28
CA ARG A 21 15.43 5.00 -22.58
C ARG A 21 16.90 4.59 -22.49
N VAL A 22 17.60 4.99 -21.44
CA VAL A 22 19.06 4.81 -21.30
C VAL A 22 19.39 3.60 -20.43
N VAL A 23 18.63 3.39 -19.35
CA VAL A 23 18.97 2.41 -18.30
C VAL A 23 18.04 1.20 -18.29
N GLY A 24 16.99 1.22 -19.13
CA GLY A 24 15.97 0.18 -19.21
C GLY A 24 14.82 0.41 -18.23
N GLY A 25 13.60 0.11 -18.69
CA GLY A 25 12.38 0.41 -17.94
C GLY A 25 12.24 -0.31 -16.61
N GLY A 26 12.77 -1.52 -16.49
CA GLY A 26 12.73 -2.30 -15.25
C GLY A 26 13.46 -1.62 -14.10
N LEU A 27 14.70 -1.15 -14.31
CA LEU A 27 15.49 -0.51 -13.26
C LEU A 27 14.88 0.84 -12.84
N VAL A 28 14.38 1.62 -13.80
CA VAL A 28 13.68 2.88 -13.49
C VAL A 28 12.43 2.63 -12.65
N PHE A 29 11.69 1.56 -12.94
CA PHE A 29 10.53 1.16 -12.15
C PHE A 29 10.92 0.79 -10.72
N GLU A 30 12.00 0.02 -10.51
CA GLU A 30 12.52 -0.27 -9.16
C GLU A 30 12.92 1.00 -8.41
N ALA A 31 13.56 1.96 -9.08
CA ALA A 31 13.90 3.25 -8.46
C ALA A 31 12.66 4.02 -8.00
N ILE A 32 11.58 3.98 -8.77
CA ILE A 32 10.32 4.63 -8.39
C ILE A 32 9.73 3.93 -7.17
N ILE A 33 9.70 2.58 -7.15
CA ILE A 33 9.20 1.80 -6.02
C ILE A 33 9.98 2.11 -4.75
N LEU A 34 11.31 1.99 -4.78
CA LEU A 34 12.14 2.23 -3.60
C LEU A 34 12.16 3.72 -3.23
N GLY A 35 12.25 4.60 -4.21
CA GLY A 35 12.31 6.04 -4.02
C GLY A 35 11.04 6.66 -3.45
N THR A 36 9.89 6.02 -3.62
CA THR A 36 8.63 6.42 -2.99
C THR A 36 8.29 5.57 -1.75
N GLY A 37 8.69 4.30 -1.74
CA GLY A 37 8.38 3.36 -0.68
C GLY A 37 9.13 3.59 0.61
N TYR A 38 10.43 3.89 0.56
CA TYR A 38 11.17 4.28 1.76
C TYR A 38 10.58 5.52 2.43
N PRO A 39 10.34 6.64 1.71
CA PRO A 39 9.63 7.79 2.25
C PRO A 39 8.26 7.45 2.82
N HIS A 40 7.44 6.64 2.12
CA HIS A 40 6.12 6.22 2.60
C HIS A 40 6.22 5.53 3.96
N VAL A 41 7.07 4.49 4.06
CA VAL A 41 7.25 3.75 5.31
C VAL A 41 7.73 4.70 6.40
N LEU A 42 8.83 5.44 6.19
CA LEU A 42 9.44 6.29 7.22
C LEU A 42 8.50 7.40 7.71
N LEU A 43 7.75 8.04 6.81
CA LEU A 43 6.75 9.03 7.17
C LEU A 43 5.59 8.37 7.92
N GLY A 44 5.14 7.20 7.47
CA GLY A 44 4.19 6.36 8.20
C GLY A 44 4.64 6.12 9.64
N LEU A 45 5.91 5.73 9.86
CA LEU A 45 6.45 5.51 11.20
C LEU A 45 6.44 6.78 12.05
N LYS A 46 6.85 7.90 11.46
CA LYS A 46 6.90 9.20 12.14
C LYS A 46 5.51 9.65 12.60
N TYR A 47 4.52 9.54 11.73
CA TYR A 47 3.16 9.98 12.03
C TYR A 47 2.37 8.96 12.87
N SER A 48 2.76 7.68 12.85
CA SER A 48 2.19 6.62 13.70
C SER A 48 2.87 6.46 15.08
N ARG A 49 3.78 7.36 15.47
CA ARG A 49 4.53 7.29 16.75
C ARG A 49 3.66 7.07 17.99
N ARG A 50 2.47 7.69 18.05
CA ARG A 50 1.52 7.49 19.17
C ARG A 50 0.95 6.07 19.19
N GLY A 51 0.64 5.52 18.02
CA GLY A 51 0.19 4.14 17.86
C GLY A 51 1.28 3.14 18.26
N ILE A 52 2.52 3.38 17.81
CA ILE A 52 3.68 2.55 18.16
C ILE A 52 3.92 2.55 19.68
N LYS A 53 3.88 3.72 20.32
CA LYS A 53 4.06 3.82 21.78
C LYS A 53 2.97 3.04 22.53
N ALA A 54 1.71 3.21 22.13
CA ALA A 54 0.59 2.49 22.72
C ALA A 54 0.63 0.98 22.46
N ALA A 55 1.11 0.55 21.29
CA ALA A 55 1.29 -0.87 20.96
C ALA A 55 2.40 -1.51 21.80
N MET A 56 3.51 -0.80 22.04
CA MET A 56 4.61 -1.26 22.90
C MET A 56 4.21 -1.39 24.38
N GLU A 57 3.19 -0.65 24.81
CA GLU A 57 2.62 -0.73 26.16
C GLU A 57 1.64 -1.90 26.33
N ARG A 58 1.19 -2.55 25.23
CA ARG A 58 0.25 -3.68 25.25
C ARG A 58 0.97 -4.98 24.87
N THR A 59 1.09 -5.92 25.80
CA THR A 59 1.75 -7.23 25.61
C THR A 59 1.40 -7.96 24.30
N PRO A 60 0.12 -8.12 23.91
CA PRO A 60 -0.20 -8.83 22.67
C PRO A 60 0.28 -8.07 21.41
N ALA A 61 0.10 -6.75 21.35
CA ALA A 61 0.56 -5.94 20.22
C ALA A 61 2.09 -5.90 20.12
N LYS A 62 2.77 -5.74 21.27
CA LYS A 62 4.23 -5.84 21.37
C LYS A 62 4.74 -7.19 20.88
N LEU A 63 4.08 -8.29 21.24
CA LEU A 63 4.46 -9.63 20.78
C LEU A 63 4.27 -9.79 19.27
N THR A 64 3.15 -9.32 18.71
CA THR A 64 2.92 -9.31 17.25
C THR A 64 4.02 -8.53 16.53
N MET A 65 4.43 -7.36 17.05
CA MET A 65 5.54 -6.57 16.49
C MET A 65 6.87 -7.33 16.52
N LEU A 66 7.17 -7.99 17.64
CA LEU A 66 8.41 -8.76 17.81
C LEU A 66 8.43 -10.03 16.95
N ILE A 67 7.28 -10.58 16.56
CA ILE A 67 7.16 -11.74 15.68
C ILE A 67 7.18 -11.34 14.20
N ALA A 68 6.61 -10.19 13.83
CA ALA A 68 6.53 -9.80 12.42
C ALA A 68 7.91 -9.51 11.79
N VAL A 69 8.84 -8.92 12.54
CA VAL A 69 10.23 -8.69 12.06
C VAL A 69 10.93 -10.01 11.69
N PRO A 70 11.02 -11.03 12.57
CA PRO A 70 11.62 -12.31 12.22
C PRO A 70 10.82 -13.06 11.16
N LEU A 71 9.49 -12.97 11.10
CA LEU A 71 8.71 -13.55 10.01
C LEU A 71 9.04 -12.91 8.65
N GLY A 72 9.20 -11.59 8.60
CA GLY A 72 9.67 -10.89 7.39
C GLY A 72 11.07 -11.33 6.99
N MET A 73 11.99 -11.45 7.95
CA MET A 73 13.35 -11.96 7.69
C MET A 73 13.36 -13.43 7.23
N LEU A 74 12.50 -14.28 7.79
CA LEU A 74 12.34 -15.67 7.37
C LEU A 74 11.76 -15.76 5.96
N ALA A 75 10.71 -14.99 5.66
CA ALA A 75 10.14 -14.93 4.31
C ALA A 75 11.21 -14.54 3.27
N ILE A 76 12.04 -13.55 3.58
CA ILE A 76 13.21 -13.16 2.78
C ILE A 76 14.20 -14.31 2.62
N THR A 77 14.58 -14.95 3.73
CA THR A 77 15.60 -16.02 3.74
C THR A 77 15.19 -17.24 2.90
N TYR A 78 13.90 -17.58 2.91
CA TYR A 78 13.37 -18.74 2.19
C TYR A 78 12.84 -18.40 0.79
N GLY A 79 13.01 -17.17 0.30
CA GLY A 79 12.52 -16.73 -1.02
C GLY A 79 10.99 -16.71 -1.12
N TRP A 80 10.30 -16.59 0.02
CA TRP A 80 8.85 -16.42 0.11
C TRP A 80 8.45 -14.96 0.31
N ASP A 81 9.40 -14.04 0.26
CA ASP A 81 9.24 -12.61 0.47
C ASP A 81 8.07 -12.04 -0.32
N LEU A 82 7.99 -12.36 -1.62
CA LEU A 82 6.91 -11.86 -2.46
C LEU A 82 5.53 -12.41 -2.04
N TYR A 83 5.42 -13.73 -1.87
CA TYR A 83 4.15 -14.38 -1.51
C TYR A 83 3.66 -13.93 -0.14
N ALA A 84 4.55 -13.92 0.84
CA ALA A 84 4.25 -13.49 2.18
C ALA A 84 3.92 -11.99 2.20
N LEU A 85 4.54 -11.16 1.36
CA LEU A 85 4.23 -9.74 1.29
C LEU A 85 2.84 -9.51 0.70
N ILE A 86 2.54 -10.14 -0.45
CA ILE A 86 1.22 -10.06 -1.08
C ILE A 86 0.15 -10.52 -0.08
N PHE A 87 0.35 -11.66 0.57
CA PHE A 87 -0.58 -12.16 1.58
C PHE A 87 -0.73 -11.18 2.76
N TYR A 88 0.39 -10.73 3.33
CA TYR A 88 0.36 -9.88 4.52
C TYR A 88 -0.25 -8.49 4.25
N PHE A 89 0.02 -7.93 3.08
CA PHE A 89 -0.52 -6.65 2.64
C PHE A 89 -2.04 -6.73 2.38
N GLY A 90 -2.49 -7.79 1.70
CA GLY A 90 -3.92 -8.05 1.52
C GLY A 90 -4.64 -8.23 2.85
N LEU A 91 -4.05 -8.99 3.78
CA LEU A 91 -4.62 -9.20 5.11
C LEU A 91 -4.67 -7.90 5.92
N HIS A 92 -3.62 -7.08 5.85
CA HIS A 92 -3.61 -5.76 6.49
C HIS A 92 -4.72 -4.86 5.98
N HIS A 93 -4.96 -4.81 4.67
CA HIS A 93 -6.08 -4.04 4.12
C HIS A 93 -7.43 -4.58 4.59
N ALA A 94 -7.60 -5.90 4.60
CA ALA A 94 -8.83 -6.52 5.08
C ALA A 94 -9.12 -6.18 6.55
N LEU A 95 -8.09 -6.22 7.41
CA LEU A 95 -8.25 -5.96 8.84
C LEU A 95 -8.37 -4.46 9.15
N SER A 96 -7.59 -3.60 8.49
CA SER A 96 -7.58 -2.15 8.70
C SER A 96 -8.92 -1.51 8.39
N GLU A 97 -9.48 -1.75 7.20
CA GLU A 97 -10.79 -1.20 6.82
C GLU A 97 -11.94 -1.83 7.63
N THR A 98 -11.83 -3.12 8.01
CA THR A 98 -12.92 -3.79 8.75
C THR A 98 -12.97 -3.43 10.23
N TYR A 99 -11.82 -3.34 10.91
CA TYR A 99 -11.75 -3.32 12.37
C TYR A 99 -11.09 -2.09 12.99
N PHE A 100 -10.19 -1.40 12.25
CA PHE A 100 -9.33 -0.38 12.87
C PHE A 100 -9.76 1.06 12.59
N ASP A 101 -10.65 1.32 11.62
CA ASP A 101 -11.22 2.67 11.43
C ASP A 101 -12.37 2.92 12.43
N LYS A 102 -12.07 3.72 13.47
CA LYS A 102 -12.90 3.92 14.68
C LYS A 102 -14.30 4.47 14.42
N ASP A 103 -14.49 5.17 13.30
CA ASP A 103 -15.77 5.79 12.94
C ASP A 103 -16.62 4.94 11.98
N ALA A 104 -16.08 3.84 11.44
CA ALA A 104 -16.73 3.08 10.36
C ALA A 104 -16.81 1.55 10.59
N GLY A 105 -15.91 0.98 11.41
CA GLY A 105 -15.86 -0.47 11.69
C GLY A 105 -16.62 -0.91 12.95
N SER A 106 -16.97 0.01 13.85
CA SER A 106 -17.65 -0.34 15.11
C SER A 106 -19.13 -0.67 14.94
N GLY A 107 -19.80 -0.13 13.91
CA GLY A 107 -21.25 -0.26 13.71
C GLY A 107 -21.73 -1.51 12.98
N TYR A 108 -20.88 -2.16 12.17
CA TYR A 108 -21.30 -3.34 11.41
C TYR A 108 -21.34 -4.61 12.26
N GLY A 109 -22.38 -5.42 12.05
CA GLY A 109 -22.49 -6.77 12.63
C GLY A 109 -21.42 -7.72 12.08
N SER A 110 -21.19 -8.83 12.80
CA SER A 110 -20.12 -9.80 12.50
C SER A 110 -20.19 -10.36 11.07
N TRP A 111 -21.39 -10.54 10.52
CA TRP A 111 -21.58 -11.00 9.14
C TRP A 111 -21.05 -10.01 8.10
N SER A 112 -21.45 -8.74 8.21
CA SER A 112 -20.96 -7.68 7.31
C SER A 112 -19.44 -7.51 7.41
N LYS A 113 -18.87 -7.64 8.61
CA LYS A 113 -17.42 -7.64 8.81
C LYS A 113 -16.73 -8.82 8.12
N GLY A 114 -17.30 -10.02 8.23
CA GLY A 114 -16.82 -11.19 7.51
C GLY A 114 -16.82 -10.98 6.00
N LEU A 115 -17.88 -10.40 5.46
CA LEU A 115 -17.97 -10.06 4.04
C LEU A 115 -16.94 -9.01 3.61
N LEU A 116 -16.65 -8.00 4.43
CA LEU A 116 -15.57 -7.03 4.17
C LEU A 116 -14.22 -7.72 4.08
N VAL A 117 -13.87 -8.54 5.08
CA VAL A 117 -12.59 -9.26 5.09
C VAL A 117 -12.46 -10.15 3.86
N LEU A 118 -13.50 -10.94 3.55
CA LEU A 118 -13.50 -11.82 2.39
C LEU A 118 -13.36 -11.03 1.09
N CYS A 119 -14.14 -9.97 0.91
CA CYS A 119 -14.10 -9.11 -0.28
C CYS A 119 -12.71 -8.53 -0.51
N ILE A 120 -12.15 -7.84 0.50
CA ILE A 120 -10.89 -7.13 0.38
C ILE A 120 -9.74 -8.12 0.16
N PHE A 121 -9.70 -9.19 0.96
CA PHE A 121 -8.60 -10.14 0.89
C PHE A 121 -8.60 -10.95 -0.41
N SER A 122 -9.76 -11.48 -0.81
CA SER A 122 -9.87 -12.24 -2.06
C SER A 122 -9.71 -11.35 -3.30
N GLY A 123 -10.21 -10.11 -3.26
CA GLY A 123 -10.01 -9.13 -4.33
C GLY A 123 -8.54 -8.79 -4.53
N TYR A 124 -7.79 -8.59 -3.43
CA TYR A 124 -6.35 -8.36 -3.49
C TYR A 124 -5.60 -9.55 -4.10
N LEU A 125 -5.80 -10.76 -3.56
CA LEU A 125 -5.13 -11.97 -4.06
C LEU A 125 -5.47 -12.26 -5.52
N SER A 126 -6.72 -12.06 -5.92
CA SER A 126 -7.17 -12.22 -7.32
C SER A 126 -6.56 -11.18 -8.26
N ALA A 127 -6.37 -9.94 -7.80
CA ALA A 127 -5.71 -8.88 -8.57
C ALA A 127 -4.22 -9.19 -8.80
N THR A 128 -3.54 -9.77 -7.81
CA THR A 128 -2.11 -10.16 -7.87
C THR A 128 -1.88 -11.61 -8.29
N ARG A 129 -2.87 -12.26 -8.92
CA ARG A 129 -2.81 -13.71 -9.18
C ARG A 129 -1.65 -14.13 -10.09
N ALA A 130 -1.25 -13.27 -11.02
CA ALA A 130 -0.17 -13.56 -11.96
C ALA A 130 1.19 -13.75 -11.27
N GLN A 131 1.40 -13.14 -10.11
CA GLN A 131 2.63 -13.29 -9.32
C GLN A 131 2.51 -14.42 -8.31
N LEU A 132 1.29 -14.78 -7.90
CA LEU A 132 1.05 -15.86 -6.96
C LEU A 132 1.14 -17.26 -7.60
N GLY A 133 1.03 -17.36 -8.92
CA GLY A 133 1.12 -18.65 -9.63
C GLY A 133 0.04 -19.64 -9.19
N LEU A 134 -1.13 -19.13 -8.80
CA LEU A 134 -2.25 -19.95 -8.35
C LEU A 134 -2.84 -20.75 -9.53
N GLY A 135 -3.39 -21.93 -9.24
CA GLY A 135 -4.14 -22.69 -10.23
C GLY A 135 -5.44 -21.99 -10.61
N SER A 136 -5.93 -22.22 -11.84
CA SER A 136 -7.13 -21.58 -12.39
C SER A 136 -8.38 -21.74 -11.51
N VAL A 137 -8.52 -22.88 -10.82
CA VAL A 137 -9.63 -23.12 -9.88
C VAL A 137 -9.53 -22.21 -8.66
N CYS A 138 -8.35 -22.06 -8.06
CA CYS A 138 -8.13 -21.19 -6.92
C CYS A 138 -8.38 -19.72 -7.30
N ASP A 139 -7.90 -19.31 -8.47
CA ASP A 139 -8.14 -17.96 -9.01
C ASP A 139 -9.62 -17.66 -9.20
N ALA A 140 -10.37 -18.62 -9.77
CA ALA A 140 -11.82 -18.48 -9.95
C ALA A 140 -12.55 -18.36 -8.61
N ILE A 141 -12.17 -19.16 -7.60
CA ILE A 141 -12.75 -19.10 -6.25
C ILE A 141 -12.51 -17.72 -5.62
N LEU A 142 -11.27 -17.21 -5.68
CA LEU A 142 -10.94 -15.89 -5.13
C LEU A 142 -11.71 -14.77 -5.86
N PHE A 143 -11.76 -14.83 -7.19
CA PHE A 143 -12.47 -13.86 -8.01
C PHE A 143 -13.98 -13.82 -7.69
N ILE A 144 -14.63 -14.99 -7.65
CA ILE A 144 -16.06 -15.11 -7.34
C ILE A 144 -16.31 -14.64 -5.90
N THR A 145 -15.44 -15.01 -4.96
CA THR A 145 -15.56 -14.61 -3.56
C THR A 145 -15.48 -13.08 -3.41
N ALA A 146 -14.58 -12.42 -4.15
CA ALA A 146 -14.44 -10.96 -4.14
C ALA A 146 -15.73 -10.28 -4.62
N LEU A 147 -16.25 -10.71 -5.77
CA LEU A 147 -17.46 -10.15 -6.36
C LEU A 147 -18.71 -10.43 -5.52
N ALA A 148 -18.91 -11.67 -5.08
CA ALA A 148 -20.07 -12.06 -4.31
C ALA A 148 -20.08 -11.40 -2.93
N SER A 149 -18.93 -11.32 -2.25
CA SER A 149 -18.84 -10.69 -0.93
C SER A 149 -19.02 -9.18 -1.02
N SER A 150 -18.47 -8.53 -2.06
CA SER A 150 -18.71 -7.11 -2.34
C SER A 150 -20.19 -6.84 -2.59
N ALA A 151 -20.82 -7.58 -3.51
CA ALA A 151 -22.23 -7.41 -3.84
C ALA A 151 -23.13 -7.64 -2.62
N ALA A 152 -22.91 -8.73 -1.87
CA ALA A 152 -23.65 -9.01 -0.65
C ALA A 152 -23.48 -7.90 0.39
N PHE A 153 -22.25 -7.42 0.60
CA PHE A 153 -21.99 -6.33 1.53
C PHE A 153 -22.72 -5.04 1.11
N LEU A 154 -22.64 -4.65 -0.16
CA LEU A 154 -23.29 -3.44 -0.67
C LEU A 154 -24.82 -3.54 -0.61
N MET A 155 -25.38 -4.71 -0.86
CA MET A 155 -26.83 -4.93 -0.75
C MET A 155 -27.33 -4.82 0.70
N LEU A 156 -26.62 -5.44 1.65
CA LEU A 156 -26.95 -5.39 3.07
C LEU A 156 -26.83 -3.97 3.65
N ASN A 157 -25.91 -3.16 3.11
CA ASN A 157 -25.60 -1.82 3.60
C ASN A 157 -25.99 -0.73 2.60
N ARG A 158 -26.96 -1.00 1.71
CA ARG A 158 -27.37 -0.07 0.63
C ARG A 158 -27.82 1.31 1.12
N SER A 159 -28.27 1.41 2.37
CA SER A 159 -28.65 2.68 3.01
C SER A 159 -27.46 3.63 3.17
N GLU A 160 -26.24 3.11 3.32
CA GLU A 160 -25.01 3.91 3.37
C GLU A 160 -24.69 4.56 2.02
N LEU A 161 -25.21 4.01 0.93
CA LEU A 161 -24.99 4.50 -0.43
C LEU A 161 -26.06 5.52 -0.87
N ALA A 162 -27.14 5.68 -0.11
CA ALA A 162 -28.31 6.46 -0.51
C ALA A 162 -28.12 7.98 -0.35
N GLU A 163 -27.33 8.41 0.64
CA GLU A 163 -27.06 9.83 0.92
C GLU A 163 -25.62 10.19 0.58
N ARG A 164 -25.40 11.34 -0.08
CA ARG A 164 -24.07 11.77 -0.53
C ARG A 164 -23.03 11.82 0.60
N THR A 165 -23.42 12.31 1.78
CA THR A 165 -22.53 12.42 2.94
C THR A 165 -22.11 11.06 3.46
N ARG A 166 -23.04 10.10 3.53
CA ARG A 166 -22.76 8.72 3.93
C ARG A 166 -21.94 7.98 2.89
N LEU A 167 -22.23 8.18 1.60
CA LEU A 167 -21.45 7.61 0.51
C LEU A 167 -19.98 8.08 0.56
N LEU A 168 -19.73 9.37 0.79
CA LEU A 168 -18.37 9.88 0.93
C LEU A 168 -17.67 9.31 2.17
N GLY A 169 -18.36 9.18 3.29
CA GLY A 169 -17.83 8.50 4.48
C GLY A 169 -17.51 7.02 4.23
N PHE A 170 -18.40 6.32 3.54
CA PHE A 170 -18.23 4.93 3.12
C PHE A 170 -16.99 4.77 2.23
N LEU A 171 -16.90 5.57 1.16
CA LEU A 171 -15.76 5.52 0.22
C LEU A 171 -14.43 5.88 0.87
N ASN A 172 -14.44 6.71 1.91
CA ASN A 172 -13.24 7.09 2.63
C ASN A 172 -12.72 5.98 3.58
N ASN A 173 -13.60 5.10 4.05
CA ASN A 173 -13.27 4.12 5.10
C ASN A 173 -13.31 2.66 4.60
N HIS A 174 -14.05 2.37 3.53
CA HIS A 174 -14.29 1.02 2.98
C HIS A 174 -14.06 0.99 1.47
N SER A 175 -13.05 1.73 1.01
CA SER A 175 -12.76 1.92 -0.42
C SER A 175 -12.46 0.58 -1.12
N TRP A 176 -11.84 -0.37 -0.43
CA TRP A 176 -11.44 -1.65 -1.00
C TRP A 176 -12.63 -2.55 -1.33
N VAL A 177 -13.81 -2.32 -0.75
CA VAL A 177 -15.04 -3.04 -1.13
C VAL A 177 -15.37 -2.86 -2.62
N LEU A 178 -15.01 -1.71 -3.19
CA LEU A 178 -15.22 -1.41 -4.60
C LEU A 178 -13.92 -1.59 -5.40
N ILE A 179 -12.81 -1.10 -4.86
CA ILE A 179 -11.53 -1.08 -5.57
C ILE A 179 -10.97 -2.49 -5.72
N GLY A 180 -11.03 -3.34 -4.70
CA GLY A 180 -10.53 -4.72 -4.76
C GLY A 180 -11.18 -5.53 -5.88
N PRO A 181 -12.52 -5.66 -5.92
CA PRO A 181 -13.21 -6.36 -7.01
C PRO A 181 -12.99 -5.73 -8.39
N ALA A 182 -12.94 -4.40 -8.49
CA ALA A 182 -12.64 -3.72 -9.75
C ALA A 182 -11.23 -4.06 -10.26
N LEU A 183 -10.23 -4.08 -9.37
CA LEU A 183 -8.86 -4.49 -9.71
C LEU A 183 -8.81 -5.97 -10.09
N ALA A 184 -9.55 -6.85 -9.40
CA ALA A 184 -9.63 -8.27 -9.74
C ALA A 184 -10.22 -8.49 -11.15
N VAL A 185 -11.26 -7.73 -11.51
CA VAL A 185 -11.86 -7.70 -12.85
C VAL A 185 -10.85 -7.21 -13.88
N LEU A 186 -10.22 -6.05 -13.67
CA LEU A 186 -9.19 -5.53 -14.57
C LEU A 186 -8.03 -6.51 -14.77
N ALA A 187 -7.63 -7.18 -13.68
CA ALA A 187 -6.55 -8.15 -13.70
C ALA A 187 -6.85 -9.31 -14.65
N VAL A 188 -8.12 -9.66 -14.91
CA VAL A 188 -8.53 -10.70 -15.89
C VAL A 188 -7.87 -10.48 -17.24
N TRP A 189 -7.85 -9.24 -17.73
CA TRP A 189 -7.28 -8.88 -19.03
C TRP A 189 -5.85 -8.36 -18.91
N TYR A 190 -5.51 -7.70 -17.81
CA TYR A 190 -4.23 -7.03 -17.62
C TYR A 190 -3.61 -7.45 -16.29
N PRO A 191 -2.74 -8.48 -16.26
CA PRO A 191 -2.02 -8.89 -15.06
C PRO A 191 -1.43 -7.69 -14.32
N ILE A 192 -1.90 -7.45 -13.08
CA ILE A 192 -1.46 -6.31 -12.29
C ILE A 192 -0.25 -6.72 -11.48
N ASP A 193 0.89 -6.05 -11.68
CA ASP A 193 2.04 -6.22 -10.80
C ASP A 193 1.73 -5.67 -9.40
N TRP A 194 2.03 -6.44 -8.35
CA TRP A 194 1.87 -5.99 -6.96
C TRP A 194 2.60 -4.66 -6.69
N LYS A 195 3.70 -4.40 -7.40
CA LYS A 195 4.41 -3.11 -7.35
C LYS A 195 3.52 -1.95 -7.76
N VAL A 196 2.63 -2.15 -8.74
CA VAL A 196 1.64 -1.15 -9.15
C VAL A 196 0.62 -0.93 -8.03
N ILE A 197 0.19 -1.98 -7.34
CA ILE A 197 -0.74 -1.87 -6.20
C ILE A 197 -0.08 -1.11 -5.04
N ILE A 198 1.21 -1.34 -4.80
CA ILE A 198 1.96 -0.58 -3.79
C ILE A 198 2.11 0.89 -4.17
N LEU A 199 2.40 1.22 -5.44
CA LEU A 199 2.43 2.62 -5.87
C LEU A 199 1.06 3.29 -5.73
N TYR A 200 0.00 2.56 -6.06
CA TYR A 200 -1.37 3.00 -5.79
C TYR A 200 -1.56 3.29 -4.30
N HIS A 201 -1.13 2.38 -3.42
CA HIS A 201 -1.22 2.56 -1.97
C HIS A 201 -0.47 3.82 -1.53
N PHE A 202 0.78 4.03 -1.97
CA PHE A 202 1.55 5.23 -1.62
C PHE A 202 0.84 6.51 -2.08
N GLY A 203 0.31 6.52 -3.30
CA GLY A 203 -0.44 7.63 -3.85
C GLY A 203 -1.74 7.90 -3.08
N PHE A 204 -2.55 6.87 -2.87
CA PHE A 204 -3.84 6.96 -2.20
C PHE A 204 -3.70 7.47 -0.76
N TYR A 205 -2.84 6.83 0.05
CA TYR A 205 -2.64 7.22 1.44
C TYR A 205 -1.88 8.55 1.57
N GLY A 206 -1.00 8.86 0.62
CA GLY A 206 -0.38 10.18 0.51
C GLY A 206 -1.42 11.29 0.27
N LEU A 207 -2.47 11.01 -0.49
CA LEU A 207 -3.57 11.94 -0.80
C LEU A 207 -4.68 11.96 0.26
N LEU A 208 -4.69 11.00 1.19
CA LEU A 208 -5.75 10.85 2.19
C LEU A 208 -6.04 12.14 3.00
N PRO A 209 -5.05 12.97 3.40
CA PRO A 209 -5.33 14.24 4.09
C PRO A 209 -6.07 15.29 3.26
N LEU A 210 -6.23 15.12 1.94
CA LEU A 210 -7.11 15.96 1.10
C LEU A 210 -8.58 15.53 1.21
N VAL A 211 -8.81 14.25 1.49
CA VAL A 211 -10.13 13.62 1.43
C VAL A 211 -10.73 13.44 2.83
N LYS A 212 -9.92 13.02 3.81
CA LYS A 212 -10.34 12.81 5.21
C LYS A 212 -10.19 14.10 6.03
N GLN A 213 -11.29 14.84 6.18
CA GLN A 213 -11.35 16.03 7.03
C GLN A 213 -11.03 15.67 8.48
N GLY A 214 -10.28 16.53 9.19
CA GLY A 214 -9.90 16.32 10.60
C GLY A 214 -8.73 15.36 10.83
N MET A 215 -8.19 14.70 9.80
CA MET A 215 -7.02 13.82 9.94
C MET A 215 -5.76 14.58 10.40
N LEU A 216 -5.58 15.82 9.93
CA LEU A 216 -4.50 16.71 10.33
C LEU A 216 -5.07 18.12 10.56
N SER A 217 -4.58 18.83 11.59
CA SER A 217 -4.81 20.27 11.73
C SER A 217 -4.20 21.02 10.54
N ASP A 218 -4.69 22.23 10.22
CA ASP A 218 -4.22 22.99 9.05
C ASP A 218 -2.70 23.26 9.07
N SER A 219 -2.13 23.54 10.25
CA SER A 219 -0.68 23.71 10.42
C SER A 219 0.09 22.42 10.15
N ASN A 220 -0.42 21.28 10.62
CA ASN A 220 0.19 19.96 10.40
C ASN A 220 0.01 19.46 8.97
N ARG A 221 -1.10 19.82 8.30
CA ARG A 221 -1.34 19.47 6.90
C ARG A 221 -0.27 20.07 5.99
N ARG A 222 0.06 21.35 6.18
CA ARG A 222 1.15 21.99 5.42
C ARG A 222 2.49 21.29 5.65
N THR A 223 2.83 20.98 6.90
CA THR A 223 4.07 20.27 7.24
C THR A 223 4.10 18.89 6.60
N PHE A 224 3.02 18.11 6.69
CA PHE A 224 2.88 16.80 6.04
C PHE A 224 3.18 16.86 4.54
N TRP A 225 2.58 17.82 3.82
CA TRP A 225 2.81 17.96 2.38
C TRP A 225 4.23 18.36 2.02
N ILE A 226 4.85 19.22 2.83
CA ILE A 226 6.23 19.64 2.62
C ILE A 226 7.17 18.45 2.86
N GLU A 227 7.00 17.75 3.96
CA GLU A 227 7.80 16.56 4.28
C GLU A 227 7.59 15.46 3.24
N GLY A 228 6.35 15.17 2.86
CA GLY A 228 6.02 14.22 1.81
C GLY A 228 6.74 14.56 0.50
N ALA A 229 6.65 15.80 0.03
CA ALA A 229 7.32 16.23 -1.20
C ALA A 229 8.85 16.15 -1.10
N VAL A 230 9.43 16.56 0.04
CA VAL A 230 10.88 16.56 0.25
C VAL A 230 11.41 15.13 0.32
N TRP A 231 10.79 14.26 1.12
CA TRP A 231 11.27 12.88 1.29
C TRP A 231 11.05 12.03 0.04
N ASN A 232 9.92 12.17 -0.66
CA ASN A 232 9.73 11.51 -1.96
C ASN A 232 10.72 12.02 -3.01
N GLY A 233 10.95 13.33 -3.10
CA GLY A 233 11.93 13.90 -4.02
C GLY A 233 13.36 13.43 -3.70
N PHE A 234 13.73 13.39 -2.42
CA PHE A 234 15.01 12.88 -1.96
C PHE A 234 15.18 11.39 -2.25
N GLY A 235 14.21 10.56 -1.85
CA GLY A 235 14.20 9.12 -2.09
C GLY A 235 14.32 8.78 -3.58
N LEU A 236 13.48 9.39 -4.42
CA LEU A 236 13.57 9.25 -5.88
C LEU A 236 14.94 9.64 -6.41
N SER A 237 15.50 10.77 -5.98
CA SER A 237 16.82 11.23 -6.45
C SER A 237 17.92 10.24 -6.07
N VAL A 238 17.92 9.75 -4.83
CA VAL A 238 18.88 8.74 -4.35
C VAL A 238 18.78 7.48 -5.18
N PHE A 239 17.59 6.90 -5.34
CA PHE A 239 17.43 5.64 -6.05
C PHE A 239 17.62 5.75 -7.57
N LEU A 240 17.34 6.92 -8.17
CA LEU A 240 17.70 7.19 -9.56
C LEU A 240 19.21 7.23 -9.77
N VAL A 241 19.96 7.89 -8.87
CA VAL A 241 21.43 7.89 -8.90
C VAL A 241 21.97 6.47 -8.70
N THR A 242 21.40 5.71 -7.77
CA THR A 242 21.74 4.30 -7.57
C THR A 242 21.52 3.49 -8.86
N VAL A 243 20.43 3.74 -9.61
CA VAL A 243 20.11 3.00 -10.86
C VAL A 243 21.15 3.27 -11.92
N ILE A 244 21.51 4.54 -12.10
CA ILE A 244 22.56 4.95 -13.03
C ILE A 244 23.88 4.28 -12.63
N PHE A 245 24.23 4.31 -11.34
CA PHE A 245 25.47 3.72 -10.85
C PHE A 245 25.50 2.20 -11.03
N ALA A 246 24.43 1.49 -10.67
CA ALA A 246 24.38 0.03 -10.83
C ALA A 246 24.39 -0.40 -12.30
N ALA A 247 23.79 0.37 -13.20
CA ALA A 247 23.82 0.06 -14.62
C ALA A 247 25.20 0.29 -15.25
N VAL A 248 25.90 1.37 -14.87
CA VAL A 248 27.24 1.68 -15.38
C VAL A 248 28.28 0.72 -14.81
N TRP A 249 28.18 0.36 -13.53
CA TRP A 249 29.20 -0.41 -12.81
C TRP A 249 28.82 -1.88 -12.56
N ASN A 250 27.70 -2.33 -13.10
CA ASN A 250 27.14 -3.69 -12.94
C ASN A 250 26.99 -4.13 -11.47
N VAL A 251 26.58 -3.22 -10.57
CA VAL A 251 26.47 -3.48 -9.12
C VAL A 251 25.01 -3.75 -8.71
N GLN A 252 24.42 -4.79 -9.31
CA GLN A 252 23.00 -5.13 -9.08
C GLN A 252 22.70 -5.54 -7.62
N PHE A 253 23.71 -5.96 -6.86
CA PHE A 253 23.60 -6.27 -5.44
C PHE A 253 23.08 -5.09 -4.61
N LEU A 254 23.40 -3.83 -4.98
CA LEU A 254 22.90 -2.65 -4.26
C LEU A 254 21.38 -2.52 -4.35
N PHE A 255 20.80 -2.87 -5.50
CA PHE A 255 19.35 -2.91 -5.68
C PHE A 255 18.73 -4.02 -4.87
N TRP A 256 19.29 -5.22 -4.97
CA TRP A 256 18.81 -6.36 -4.20
C TRP A 256 18.82 -6.06 -2.70
N ALA A 257 19.93 -5.60 -2.13
CA ALA A 257 20.03 -5.29 -0.71
C ALA A 257 19.05 -4.18 -0.28
N SER A 258 18.93 -3.12 -1.08
CA SER A 258 17.97 -2.03 -0.81
C SER A 258 16.53 -2.52 -0.87
N TYR A 259 16.23 -3.44 -1.78
CA TYR A 259 14.92 -4.05 -1.92
C TYR A 259 14.57 -4.93 -0.71
N GLN A 260 15.51 -5.77 -0.27
CA GLN A 260 15.33 -6.60 0.92
C GLN A 260 15.11 -5.77 2.19
N CYS A 261 15.83 -4.66 2.34
CA CYS A 261 15.61 -3.73 3.45
C CYS A 261 14.23 -3.04 3.34
N PHE A 262 13.81 -2.65 2.13
CA PHE A 262 12.47 -2.09 1.91
C PHE A 262 11.37 -3.08 2.27
N LEU A 263 11.51 -4.37 1.90
CA LEU A 263 10.57 -5.42 2.26
C LEU A 263 10.48 -5.60 3.78
N ALA A 264 11.61 -5.71 4.48
CA ALA A 264 11.65 -5.82 5.93
C ALA A 264 10.99 -4.62 6.63
N LEU A 265 11.27 -3.40 6.16
CA LEU A 265 10.63 -2.18 6.66
C LEU A 265 9.13 -2.14 6.35
N THR A 266 8.71 -2.68 5.22
CA THR A 266 7.29 -2.75 4.83
C THR A 266 6.55 -3.73 5.74
N TYR A 267 7.11 -4.91 6.04
CA TYR A 267 6.53 -5.81 7.05
C TYR A 267 6.36 -5.11 8.38
N MET A 268 7.43 -4.45 8.85
CA MET A 268 7.42 -3.70 10.10
C MET A 268 6.34 -2.61 10.10
N HIS A 269 6.24 -1.84 9.01
CA HIS A 269 5.23 -0.81 8.83
C HIS A 269 3.82 -1.34 8.87
N ILE A 270 3.53 -2.41 8.12
CA ILE A 270 2.22 -3.05 8.04
C ILE A 270 1.76 -3.55 9.40
N THR A 271 2.67 -4.13 10.19
CA THR A 271 2.36 -4.59 11.56
C THR A 271 2.04 -3.44 12.51
N TRP A 272 2.50 -2.22 12.19
CA TRP A 272 2.38 -1.04 13.05
C TRP A 272 1.19 -0.13 12.74
N SER A 273 0.71 -0.18 11.50
CA SER A 273 -0.45 0.55 10.99
C SER A 273 -1.75 -0.19 11.27
#